data_AF-A0A1H9LF07-F1
#
_entry.id   AF-A0A1H9LF07-F1
#
_cell.length_a   1.000
_cell.length_b   1.000
_cell.length_c   1.000
_cell.angle_alpha   90.00
_cell.angle_beta   90.00
_cell.angle_gamma   90.00
#
_symmetry.space_group_name_H-M   'P 1'
#
loop_
_entity.id
_entity.type
_entity.pdbx_description
1 polymer ?
#
loop_
_entity_poly.entity_id
_entity_poly.type
_entity_poly.pdbx_seq_one_letter_code
_entity_poly.pdbx_strand_id
1 'polypeptide(L)'
;MQSKYQSLKHYFPVIRTREEILMEIRRSPKLSTIFDSWTTEHQDLFLDICTGSKGVKMLYDSYFKEILNPETKPERLSWLLSVILSQKVTVKHQLANDNNRLGDEASLVITDIVVELEDGTIANIEVQKIGYKFAGERASCYMADLLMRQYKRIKTKCKNANKKFNYKDVPPVYTIIFMESSPSDFKNYPNVLMHTFRHKSDSGLELKMLENCIFIPIDIFRDRLHNEGIKDDFDAWLTFLGCDNIEYISTLIEKYPDFKPMYQDLYDICLNVEEVMQMFSKELQELDHNTVIYMIDELQDQLDEAKGQLDEAKGQLDEAKDQLDEAKDQLDEAKDQLDEANATISEKDAAISMKDATIADLQLKIKALESRLSK
;
A
#
# COMPACT_ATOMS: atom_id res chain seq x y z
N MET A 1 -2.82 -31.34 15.13
CA MET A 1 -1.45 -31.43 15.66
C MET A 1 -1.39 -30.49 16.85
N GLN A 2 -1.10 -30.97 18.07
CA GLN A 2 -0.83 -30.08 19.20
C GLN A 2 0.47 -29.33 18.90
N SER A 3 0.43 -28.00 18.91
CA SER A 3 1.59 -27.16 18.64
C SER A 3 2.75 -27.56 19.55
N LYS A 4 3.89 -27.90 18.94
CA LYS A 4 5.11 -28.32 19.63
C LYS A 4 5.74 -27.17 20.44
N TYR A 5 5.26 -25.94 20.24
CA TYR A 5 5.86 -24.72 20.79
C TYR A 5 4.78 -23.85 21.48
N GLN A 6 4.63 -24.01 22.80
CA GLN A 6 3.71 -23.19 23.60
C GLN A 6 4.34 -21.86 24.06
N SER A 7 5.67 -21.76 24.08
CA SER A 7 6.41 -20.57 24.50
C SER A 7 7.86 -20.63 24.02
N LEU A 8 8.44 -19.47 23.77
CA LEU A 8 9.86 -19.31 23.42
C LEU A 8 10.82 -19.51 24.62
N LYS A 9 10.28 -19.73 25.84
CA LYS A 9 11.07 -19.96 27.06
C LYS A 9 12.06 -21.12 26.98
N HIS A 10 11.79 -22.13 26.14
CA HIS A 10 12.74 -23.22 25.91
C HIS A 10 14.03 -22.74 25.21
N TYR A 11 13.92 -21.78 24.29
CA TYR A 11 15.07 -21.19 23.61
C TYR A 11 15.75 -20.11 24.47
N PHE A 12 14.96 -19.37 25.26
CA PHE A 12 15.39 -18.22 26.05
C PHE A 12 14.95 -18.37 27.52
N PRO A 13 15.78 -19.00 28.37
CA PRO A 13 15.44 -19.25 29.78
C PRO A 13 15.24 -17.98 30.63
N VAL A 14 15.73 -16.84 30.15
CA VAL A 14 15.60 -15.51 30.77
C VAL A 14 14.14 -15.03 30.85
N ILE A 15 13.25 -15.61 30.03
CA ILE A 15 11.85 -15.24 29.94
C ILE A 15 11.11 -15.53 31.25
N ARG A 16 10.49 -14.48 31.78
CA ARG A 16 9.74 -14.47 33.04
C ARG A 16 8.29 -14.88 32.83
N THR A 17 7.65 -15.27 33.93
CA THR A 17 6.22 -15.58 33.97
C THR A 17 5.38 -14.30 33.98
N ARG A 18 4.11 -14.43 33.59
CA ARG A 18 3.16 -13.32 33.57
C ARG A 18 2.97 -12.73 34.96
N GLU A 19 2.91 -13.58 35.98
CA GLU A 19 2.77 -13.20 37.38
C GLU A 19 3.97 -12.39 37.88
N GLU A 20 5.20 -12.78 37.55
CA GLU A 20 6.43 -12.07 37.94
C GLU A 20 6.46 -10.65 37.36
N ILE A 21 6.14 -10.51 36.07
CA ILE A 21 6.11 -9.20 35.39
C ILE A 21 5.00 -8.32 35.99
N LEU A 22 3.80 -8.86 36.18
CA LEU A 22 2.71 -8.13 36.81
C LEU A 22 3.06 -7.68 38.23
N MET A 23 3.69 -8.53 39.04
CA MET A 23 4.13 -8.13 40.38
C MET A 23 5.12 -6.95 40.33
N GLU A 24 6.04 -6.93 39.38
CA GLU A 24 6.98 -5.82 39.20
C GLU A 24 6.26 -4.52 38.80
N ILE A 25 5.36 -4.59 37.83
CA ILE A 25 4.54 -3.44 37.40
C ILE A 25 3.75 -2.88 38.59
N ARG A 26 3.10 -3.75 39.35
CA ARG A 26 2.25 -3.37 40.50
C ARG A 26 3.05 -2.81 41.68
N ARG A 27 4.35 -3.13 41.79
CA ARG A 27 5.24 -2.55 42.81
C ARG A 27 5.59 -1.09 42.54
N SER A 28 5.52 -0.64 41.29
CA SER A 28 5.78 0.74 40.89
C SER A 28 4.47 1.47 40.60
N PRO A 29 4.07 2.49 41.39
CA PRO A 29 2.88 3.27 41.11
C PRO A 29 2.87 3.89 39.72
N LYS A 30 4.05 4.33 39.23
CA LYS A 30 4.25 4.86 37.89
C LYS A 30 3.93 3.82 36.82
N LEU A 31 4.54 2.63 36.90
CA LEU A 31 4.33 1.57 35.90
C LEU A 31 2.89 1.04 35.96
N SER A 32 2.32 0.85 37.14
CA SER A 32 0.92 0.45 37.27
C SER A 32 -0.02 1.45 36.59
N THR A 33 0.23 2.76 36.75
CA THR A 33 -0.61 3.79 36.12
C THR A 33 -0.53 3.73 34.60
N ILE A 34 0.67 3.54 34.04
CA ILE A 34 0.86 3.39 32.59
C ILE A 34 0.16 2.12 32.10
N PHE A 35 0.40 0.98 32.76
CA PHE A 35 -0.20 -0.30 32.38
C PHE A 35 -1.73 -0.24 32.41
N ASP A 36 -2.31 0.32 33.47
CA ASP A 36 -3.75 0.44 33.64
C ASP A 36 -4.38 1.45 32.66
N SER A 37 -3.59 2.35 32.07
CA SER A 37 -4.05 3.27 31.01
C SER A 37 -4.21 2.59 29.65
N TRP A 38 -3.56 1.45 29.43
CA TRP A 38 -3.68 0.68 28.20
C TRP A 38 -5.00 -0.11 28.17
N THR A 39 -5.48 -0.40 26.96
CA THR A 39 -6.59 -1.33 26.76
C THR A 39 -6.20 -2.74 27.21
N THR A 40 -7.18 -3.58 27.55
CA THR A 40 -6.93 -4.98 27.93
C THR A 40 -6.18 -5.74 26.83
N GLU A 41 -6.50 -5.47 25.57
CA GLU A 41 -5.79 -6.06 24.42
C GLU A 41 -4.30 -5.68 24.39
N HIS A 42 -3.96 -4.42 24.65
CA HIS A 42 -2.56 -3.96 24.69
C HIS A 42 -1.82 -4.48 25.93
N GLN A 43 -2.50 -4.58 27.07
CA GLN A 43 -1.96 -5.21 28.28
C GLN A 43 -1.62 -6.68 28.04
N ASP A 44 -2.54 -7.42 27.41
CA ASP A 44 -2.35 -8.83 27.06
C ASP A 44 -1.21 -8.99 26.06
N LEU A 45 -1.18 -8.17 25.00
CA LEU A 45 -0.12 -8.20 23.99
C LEU A 45 1.26 -7.93 24.60
N PHE A 46 1.38 -6.93 25.48
CA PHE A 46 2.64 -6.62 26.16
C PHE A 46 3.12 -7.81 27.00
N LEU A 47 2.22 -8.41 27.78
CA LEU A 47 2.57 -9.56 28.62
C LEU A 47 2.89 -10.80 27.79
N ASP A 48 2.18 -11.04 26.69
CA ASP A 48 2.44 -12.17 25.80
C ASP A 48 3.82 -12.05 25.14
N ILE A 49 4.20 -10.83 24.75
CA ILE A 49 5.55 -10.52 24.27
C ILE A 49 6.60 -10.82 25.34
N CYS A 50 6.48 -10.23 26.54
CA CYS A 50 7.48 -10.37 27.59
C CYS A 50 7.58 -11.79 28.17
N THR A 51 6.54 -12.60 28.01
CA THR A 51 6.50 -14.02 28.41
C THR A 51 6.87 -14.98 27.27
N GLY A 52 7.21 -14.46 26.09
CA GLY A 52 7.53 -15.28 24.91
C GLY A 52 6.38 -16.14 24.41
N SER A 53 5.15 -15.81 24.81
CA SER A 53 3.91 -16.39 24.27
C SER A 53 3.60 -15.78 22.88
N LYS A 54 4.22 -14.65 22.58
CA LYS A 54 4.25 -14.01 21.26
C LYS A 54 5.63 -13.39 21.02
N GLY A 55 6.05 -13.31 19.77
CA GLY A 55 7.24 -12.56 19.37
C GLY A 55 7.00 -11.05 19.40
N VAL A 56 8.08 -10.27 19.43
CA VAL A 56 8.00 -8.82 19.22
C VAL A 56 7.83 -8.55 17.73
N LYS A 57 7.02 -7.55 17.40
CA LYS A 57 6.96 -6.99 16.05
C LYS A 57 8.22 -6.18 15.77
N MET A 58 9.18 -6.77 15.07
CA MET A 58 10.50 -6.19 14.84
C MET A 58 10.52 -4.92 13.99
N LEU A 59 9.46 -4.65 13.23
CA LEU A 59 9.30 -3.43 12.41
C LEU A 59 8.92 -2.18 13.23
N TYR A 60 8.72 -2.30 14.53
CA TYR A 60 8.48 -1.18 15.44
C TYR A 60 9.77 -0.41 15.74
N ASP A 61 9.70 0.93 15.82
CA ASP A 61 10.89 1.79 15.76
C ASP A 61 11.91 1.46 16.85
N SER A 62 11.42 1.41 18.08
CA SER A 62 12.24 1.23 19.26
C SER A 62 12.94 -0.13 19.21
N TYR A 63 12.23 -1.18 18.84
CA TYR A 63 12.78 -2.54 18.77
C TYR A 63 13.72 -2.72 17.58
N PHE A 64 13.37 -2.18 16.40
CA PHE A 64 14.22 -2.25 15.22
C PHE A 64 15.56 -1.56 15.49
N LYS A 65 15.53 -0.32 16.01
CA LYS A 65 16.73 0.46 16.30
C LYS A 65 17.58 -0.13 17.40
N GLU A 66 16.97 -0.75 18.41
CA GLU A 66 17.71 -1.37 19.51
C GLU A 66 18.45 -2.63 19.04
N ILE A 67 17.78 -3.47 18.23
CA ILE A 67 18.34 -4.76 17.80
C ILE A 67 19.29 -4.61 16.60
N LEU A 68 19.00 -3.71 15.67
CA LEU A 68 19.78 -3.46 14.44
C LEU A 68 20.57 -2.15 14.50
N ASN A 69 20.96 -1.73 15.70
CA ASN A 69 21.71 -0.51 15.91
C ASN A 69 23.07 -0.54 15.19
N PRO A 70 23.33 0.36 14.22
CA PRO A 70 24.57 0.39 13.46
C PRO A 70 25.81 0.78 14.28
N GLU A 71 25.65 1.42 15.44
CA GLU A 71 26.76 1.85 16.29
C GLU A 71 27.18 0.75 17.28
N THR A 72 26.24 -0.03 17.79
CA THR A 72 26.54 -1.10 18.77
C THR A 72 26.76 -2.46 18.14
N LYS A 73 26.01 -2.78 17.07
CA LYS A 73 25.99 -4.09 16.39
C LYS A 73 25.93 -3.94 14.85
N PRO A 74 26.92 -3.24 14.23
CA PRO A 74 26.93 -2.98 12.79
C PRO A 74 26.91 -4.24 11.92
N GLU A 75 27.36 -5.39 12.44
CA GLU A 75 27.40 -6.66 11.73
C GLU A 75 26.01 -7.15 11.31
N ARG A 76 24.97 -6.83 12.10
CA ARG A 76 23.60 -7.26 11.81
C ARG A 76 23.03 -6.54 10.60
N LEU A 77 23.18 -5.22 10.58
CA LEU A 77 22.75 -4.41 9.45
C LEU A 77 23.61 -4.67 8.22
N SER A 78 24.91 -4.94 8.39
CA SER A 78 25.79 -5.40 7.32
C SER A 78 25.30 -6.70 6.69
N TRP A 79 24.84 -7.66 7.50
CA TRP A 79 24.27 -8.91 7.01
C TRP A 79 22.95 -8.69 6.27
N LEU A 80 22.01 -7.95 6.87
CA LEU A 80 20.73 -7.62 6.22
C LEU A 80 20.94 -6.96 4.85
N LEU A 81 21.77 -5.92 4.80
CA LEU A 81 22.06 -5.22 3.55
C LEU A 81 22.79 -6.10 2.55
N SER A 82 23.65 -7.02 3.01
CA SER A 82 24.34 -7.94 2.10
C SER A 82 23.38 -8.89 1.39
N VAL A 83 22.35 -9.35 2.12
CA VAL A 83 21.28 -10.19 1.56
C VAL A 83 20.45 -9.40 0.56
N ILE A 84 19.96 -8.20 0.94
CA ILE A 84 19.11 -7.36 0.08
C ILE A 84 19.82 -6.94 -1.20
N LEU A 85 21.08 -6.52 -1.09
CA LEU A 85 21.87 -6.04 -2.23
C LEU A 85 22.51 -7.18 -3.03
N SER A 86 22.37 -8.43 -2.57
CA SER A 86 23.00 -9.62 -3.18
C SER A 86 24.51 -9.47 -3.38
N GLN A 87 25.18 -8.78 -2.45
CA GLN A 87 26.63 -8.57 -2.45
C GLN A 87 27.12 -8.36 -1.03
N LYS A 88 28.35 -8.77 -0.73
CA LYS A 88 28.92 -8.55 0.61
C LYS A 88 29.15 -7.06 0.84
N VAL A 89 28.50 -6.50 1.85
CA VAL A 89 28.70 -5.11 2.31
C VAL A 89 29.02 -5.06 3.79
N THR A 90 29.66 -3.97 4.21
CA THR A 90 29.99 -3.69 5.60
C THR A 90 29.56 -2.27 5.95
N VAL A 91 28.75 -2.12 7.00
CA VAL A 91 28.37 -0.84 7.58
C VAL A 91 29.58 -0.25 8.29
N LYS A 92 29.88 1.01 7.97
CA LYS A 92 31.00 1.77 8.54
C LYS A 92 30.59 2.56 9.78
N HIS A 93 29.51 3.34 9.68
CA HIS A 93 28.91 4.10 10.78
C HIS A 93 27.55 4.65 10.35
N GLN A 94 26.75 5.08 11.33
CA GLN A 94 25.50 5.78 11.10
C GLN A 94 25.75 7.24 10.70
N LEU A 95 24.93 7.75 9.78
CA LEU A 95 24.88 9.17 9.45
C LEU A 95 23.71 9.81 10.20
N ALA A 96 23.89 11.06 10.62
CA ALA A 96 22.81 11.81 11.23
C ALA A 96 21.67 12.03 10.22
N ASN A 97 20.44 11.86 10.68
CA ASN A 97 19.26 12.25 9.91
C ASN A 97 19.18 13.78 9.94
N ASP A 98 19.17 14.43 8.76
CA ASP A 98 18.91 15.86 8.69
C ASP A 98 17.44 16.09 9.05
N ASN A 99 17.17 16.83 10.13
CA ASN A 99 15.82 17.14 10.63
C ASN A 99 15.01 18.04 9.70
N ASN A 100 15.54 18.44 8.54
CA ASN A 100 14.80 19.13 7.49
C ASN A 100 13.96 18.16 6.67
N ARG A 101 13.15 17.32 7.33
CA ARG A 101 12.06 16.61 6.65
C ARG A 101 11.09 17.66 6.11
N LEU A 102 10.67 17.50 4.87
CA LEU A 102 9.72 18.41 4.22
C LEU A 102 8.38 18.32 4.96
N GLY A 103 8.10 19.28 5.85
CA GLY A 103 6.78 19.50 6.45
C GLY A 103 6.38 18.61 7.64
N ASP A 104 5.20 18.90 8.20
CA ASP A 104 4.51 18.15 9.28
C ASP A 104 4.05 16.73 8.84
N GLU A 105 4.44 16.26 7.65
CA GLU A 105 4.20 14.91 7.10
C GLU A 105 5.02 13.80 7.80
N ALA A 106 5.64 14.12 8.94
CA ALA A 106 6.53 13.26 9.71
C ALA A 106 5.87 12.00 10.30
N SER A 107 4.55 11.84 10.14
CA SER A 107 3.74 10.85 10.85
C SER A 107 4.10 9.38 10.53
N LEU A 108 4.25 9.00 9.27
CA LEU A 108 4.07 7.59 8.86
C LEU A 108 5.35 6.75 8.77
N VAL A 109 6.52 7.39 8.81
CA VAL A 109 7.82 6.70 8.82
C VAL A 109 8.21 6.45 10.25
N ILE A 110 8.15 5.18 10.62
CA ILE A 110 8.39 4.70 11.97
C ILE A 110 9.90 4.66 12.21
N THR A 111 10.63 4.02 11.29
CA THR A 111 12.08 3.83 11.40
C THR A 111 12.82 4.39 10.21
N ASP A 112 13.94 5.06 10.49
CA ASP A 112 14.82 5.68 9.49
C ASP A 112 16.27 5.57 9.98
N ILE A 113 17.04 4.69 9.35
CA ILE A 113 18.46 4.46 9.66
C ILE A 113 19.28 4.70 8.39
N VAL A 114 20.04 5.79 8.38
CA VAL A 114 20.98 6.12 7.30
C VAL A 114 22.39 5.68 7.69
N VAL A 115 23.05 4.89 6.84
CA VAL A 115 24.42 4.40 7.08
C VAL A 115 25.35 4.66 5.89
N GLU A 116 26.64 4.88 6.18
CA GLU A 116 27.72 4.79 5.20
C GLU A 116 28.28 3.36 5.19
N LEU A 117 28.46 2.79 4.01
CA LEU A 117 29.16 1.52 3.81
C LEU A 117 30.66 1.76 3.56
N GLU A 118 31.48 0.73 3.71
CA GLU A 118 32.95 0.85 3.53
C GLU A 118 33.38 1.27 2.12
N ASP A 119 32.58 0.95 1.10
CA ASP A 119 32.80 1.38 -0.29
C ASP A 119 32.35 2.85 -0.54
N GLY A 120 31.83 3.51 0.49
CA GLY A 120 31.33 4.88 0.47
C GLY A 120 29.86 5.02 0.07
N THR A 121 29.20 3.93 -0.34
CA THR A 121 27.75 3.89 -0.61
C THR A 121 26.97 4.36 0.61
N ILE A 122 25.85 5.05 0.40
CA ILE A 122 24.90 5.35 1.47
C ILE A 122 23.67 4.45 1.30
N ALA A 123 23.22 3.83 2.38
CA ALA A 123 21.95 3.13 2.42
C ALA A 123 21.05 3.78 3.47
N ASN A 124 19.82 4.09 3.09
CA ASN A 124 18.75 4.43 4.00
C ASN A 124 17.82 3.22 4.17
N ILE A 125 17.57 2.82 5.41
CA ILE A 125 16.63 1.77 5.77
C ILE A 125 15.42 2.42 6.42
N GLU A 126 14.29 2.30 5.75
CA GLU A 126 13.02 2.89 6.14
C GLU A 126 11.98 1.80 6.42
N VAL A 127 11.22 1.96 7.50
CA VAL A 127 10.07 1.10 7.81
C VAL A 127 8.79 1.92 7.79
N GLN A 128 7.86 1.49 6.95
CA GLN A 128 6.53 2.05 6.79
C GLN A 128 5.49 1.04 7.27
N LYS A 129 4.63 1.44 8.20
CA LYS A 129 3.54 0.56 8.69
C LYS A 129 2.51 0.29 7.60
N ILE A 130 2.18 1.35 6.87
CA ILE A 130 1.25 1.34 5.76
C ILE A 130 1.97 2.04 4.62
N GLY A 131 2.22 1.31 3.54
CA GLY A 131 2.81 1.87 2.34
C GLY A 131 1.83 2.86 1.71
N TYR A 132 2.36 4.00 1.31
CA TYR A 132 1.56 5.12 0.82
C TYR A 132 1.03 4.85 -0.59
N LYS A 133 -0.14 5.41 -0.94
CA LYS A 133 -0.66 5.38 -2.32
C LYS A 133 0.32 6.04 -3.32
N PHE A 134 1.08 7.04 -2.84
CA PHE A 134 2.13 7.72 -3.59
C PHE A 134 3.53 7.27 -3.16
N ALA A 135 3.72 5.95 -2.96
CA ALA A 135 4.99 5.36 -2.55
C ALA A 135 6.13 5.77 -3.50
N GLY A 136 5.85 5.83 -4.81
CA GLY A 136 6.82 6.23 -5.84
C GLY A 136 7.23 7.69 -5.76
N GLU A 137 6.27 8.60 -5.62
CA GLU A 137 6.49 10.05 -5.50
C GLU A 137 7.32 10.37 -4.25
N ARG A 138 6.96 9.77 -3.10
CA ARG A 138 7.68 9.93 -1.84
C ARG A 138 9.11 9.39 -1.93
N ALA A 139 9.27 8.16 -2.43
CA ALA A 139 10.58 7.58 -2.60
C ALA A 139 11.47 8.42 -3.54
N SER A 140 10.88 9.04 -4.57
CA SER A 140 11.59 9.95 -5.47
C SER A 140 12.17 11.15 -4.73
N CYS A 141 11.40 11.79 -3.84
CA CYS A 141 11.88 12.89 -3.00
C CYS A 141 13.03 12.45 -2.08
N TYR A 142 12.92 11.28 -1.45
CA TYR A 142 13.95 10.76 -0.54
C TYR A 142 15.23 10.35 -1.25
N MET A 143 15.13 9.69 -2.40
CA MET A 143 16.29 9.37 -3.23
C MET A 143 17.03 10.64 -3.67
N ALA A 144 16.30 11.67 -4.12
CA ALA A 144 16.88 12.93 -4.55
C ALA A 144 17.63 13.63 -3.40
N ASP A 145 17.04 13.68 -2.21
CA ASP A 145 17.69 14.25 -1.02
C ASP A 145 18.93 13.44 -0.62
N LEU A 146 18.83 12.12 -0.54
CA LEU A 146 19.94 11.23 -0.17
C LEU A 146 21.12 11.36 -1.15
N LEU A 147 20.83 11.43 -2.45
CA LEU A 147 21.84 11.64 -3.49
C LEU A 147 22.50 13.03 -3.36
N MET A 148 21.73 14.07 -3.05
CA MET A 148 22.26 15.41 -2.80
C MET A 148 23.14 15.46 -1.56
N ARG A 149 22.79 14.75 -0.49
CA ARG A 149 23.64 14.58 0.70
C ARG A 149 24.95 13.91 0.33
N GLN A 150 24.89 12.80 -0.40
CA GLN A 150 26.06 12.07 -0.86
C GLN A 150 26.98 12.94 -1.73
N TYR A 151 26.42 13.67 -2.70
CA TYR A 151 27.16 14.62 -3.53
C TYR A 151 27.88 15.68 -2.67
N LYS A 152 27.17 16.34 -1.74
CA LYS A 152 27.75 17.37 -0.85
C LYS A 152 28.89 16.79 -0.02
N ARG A 153 28.71 15.56 0.50
CA ARG A 153 29.70 14.88 1.33
C ARG A 153 30.98 14.57 0.56
N ILE A 154 30.86 14.00 -0.65
CA ILE A 154 32.01 13.71 -1.50
C ILE A 154 32.71 14.99 -1.96
N LYS A 155 31.95 16.02 -2.38
CA LYS A 155 32.51 17.32 -2.75
C LYS A 155 33.31 17.96 -1.61
N THR A 156 32.81 17.84 -0.38
CA THR A 156 33.49 18.33 0.83
C THR A 156 34.75 17.54 1.13
N LYS A 157 34.70 16.19 1.04
CA LYS A 157 35.88 15.31 1.18
C LYS A 157 36.96 15.66 0.14
N CYS A 158 36.59 15.88 -1.13
CA CYS A 158 37.52 16.32 -2.18
C CYS A 158 38.15 17.67 -1.86
N LYS A 159 37.35 18.66 -1.44
CA LYS A 159 37.83 19.99 -1.06
C LYS A 159 38.82 19.92 0.10
N ASN A 160 38.51 19.17 1.16
CA ASN A 160 39.39 19.01 2.32
C ASN A 160 40.69 18.29 1.98
N ALA A 161 40.66 17.40 0.99
CA ALA A 161 41.84 16.68 0.49
C ALA A 161 42.61 17.42 -0.63
N ASN A 162 42.23 18.66 -0.98
CA ASN A 162 42.76 19.41 -2.14
C ASN A 162 42.72 18.61 -3.46
N LYS A 163 41.70 17.75 -3.64
CA LYS A 163 41.48 16.96 -4.87
C LYS A 163 40.40 17.59 -5.74
N LYS A 164 40.55 17.48 -7.06
CA LYS A 164 39.51 17.88 -8.02
C LYS A 164 38.32 16.91 -7.93
N PHE A 165 37.11 17.46 -7.81
CA PHE A 165 35.87 16.70 -7.79
C PHE A 165 35.52 16.15 -9.19
N ASN A 166 35.03 14.90 -9.23
CA ASN A 166 34.45 14.27 -10.42
C ASN A 166 33.17 13.52 -10.03
N TYR A 167 32.12 13.60 -10.87
CA TYR A 167 30.86 12.87 -10.65
C TYR A 167 31.05 11.35 -10.62
N LYS A 168 32.08 10.83 -11.31
CA LYS A 168 32.41 9.39 -11.27
C LYS A 168 32.84 8.89 -9.89
N ASP A 169 33.28 9.80 -9.02
CA ASP A 169 33.75 9.48 -7.67
C ASP A 169 32.62 9.52 -6.64
N VAL A 170 31.38 9.81 -7.04
CA VAL A 170 30.21 9.79 -6.16
C VAL A 170 29.67 8.36 -6.08
N PRO A 171 29.74 7.68 -4.92
CA PRO A 171 29.18 6.34 -4.76
C PRO A 171 27.64 6.38 -4.84
N PRO A 172 26.99 5.25 -5.19
CA PRO A 172 25.54 5.17 -5.27
C PRO A 172 24.87 5.36 -3.91
N VAL A 173 23.57 5.58 -3.95
CA VAL A 173 22.69 5.65 -2.78
C VAL A 173 21.55 4.64 -2.94
N TYR A 174 21.15 4.03 -1.83
CA TYR A 174 20.04 3.09 -1.75
C TYR A 174 19.00 3.58 -0.76
N THR A 175 17.75 3.61 -1.18
CA THR A 175 16.60 3.79 -0.30
C THR A 175 15.83 2.48 -0.24
N ILE A 176 15.88 1.80 0.91
CA ILE A 176 15.31 0.48 1.14
C ILE A 176 14.12 0.65 2.08
N ILE A 177 12.92 0.30 1.60
CA ILE A 177 11.66 0.58 2.26
C ILE A 177 10.96 -0.76 2.55
N PHE A 178 10.84 -1.10 3.83
CA PHE A 178 10.00 -2.19 4.30
C PHE A 178 8.57 -1.68 4.54
N MET A 179 7.58 -2.40 4.01
CA MET A 179 6.16 -2.05 4.19
C MET A 179 5.47 -3.17 4.97
N GLU A 180 5.00 -2.90 6.20
CA GLU A 180 4.24 -3.88 6.98
C GLU A 180 2.93 -4.24 6.25
N SER A 181 2.24 -3.23 5.70
CA SER A 181 1.13 -3.35 4.78
C SER A 181 1.43 -2.58 3.49
N SER A 182 1.35 -3.22 2.32
CA SER A 182 1.67 -2.63 1.01
C SER A 182 0.42 -2.17 0.25
N PRO A 183 0.53 -1.12 -0.60
CA PRO A 183 -0.55 -0.67 -1.48
C PRO A 183 -1.03 -1.76 -2.46
N SER A 184 -2.22 -1.55 -3.01
CA SER A 184 -2.86 -2.43 -3.99
C SER A 184 -1.97 -2.73 -5.21
N ASP A 185 -1.16 -1.77 -5.66
CA ASP A 185 -0.24 -1.95 -6.80
C ASP A 185 0.75 -3.12 -6.60
N PHE A 186 1.22 -3.33 -5.37
CA PHE A 186 2.13 -4.43 -5.03
C PHE A 186 1.40 -5.76 -5.02
N LYS A 187 0.09 -5.78 -4.71
CA LYS A 187 -0.74 -6.99 -4.70
C LYS A 187 -0.91 -7.61 -6.08
N ASN A 188 -0.68 -6.84 -7.15
CA ASN A 188 -0.64 -7.35 -8.52
C ASN A 188 0.59 -8.25 -8.79
N TYR A 189 1.57 -8.27 -7.88
CA TYR A 189 2.79 -9.06 -7.99
C TYR A 189 2.99 -9.98 -6.77
N PRO A 190 2.08 -10.93 -6.49
CA PRO A 190 2.06 -11.70 -5.24
C PRO A 190 3.28 -12.63 -5.06
N ASN A 191 4.03 -12.90 -6.12
CA ASN A 191 5.23 -13.74 -6.09
C ASN A 191 6.54 -12.94 -6.05
N VAL A 192 6.47 -11.61 -5.96
CA VAL A 192 7.63 -10.72 -5.93
C VAL A 192 7.73 -10.09 -4.54
N LEU A 193 8.81 -10.40 -3.83
CA LEU A 193 9.02 -9.93 -2.46
C LEU A 193 10.01 -8.75 -2.37
N MET A 194 10.59 -8.36 -3.50
CA MET A 194 11.53 -7.25 -3.58
C MET A 194 11.40 -6.56 -4.93
N HIS A 195 11.01 -5.30 -4.91
CA HIS A 195 10.85 -4.47 -6.10
C HIS A 195 11.99 -3.45 -6.17
N THR A 196 12.96 -3.71 -7.04
CA THR A 196 14.10 -2.81 -7.25
C THR A 196 13.82 -1.90 -8.44
N PHE A 197 13.69 -0.60 -8.18
CA PHE A 197 13.54 0.42 -9.21
C PHE A 197 14.91 0.94 -9.63
N ARG A 198 15.20 0.78 -10.92
CA ARG A 198 16.40 1.28 -11.61
C ARG A 198 15.99 2.01 -12.87
N HIS A 199 16.76 3.02 -13.25
CA HIS A 199 16.49 3.81 -14.44
C HIS A 199 16.95 3.08 -15.71
N LYS A 200 16.06 3.05 -16.70
CA LYS A 200 16.32 2.61 -18.06
C LYS A 200 15.57 3.55 -19.00
N SER A 201 16.17 3.94 -20.12
CA SER A 201 15.45 4.77 -21.09
C SER A 201 14.33 3.99 -21.77
N ASP A 202 13.41 4.70 -22.40
CA ASP A 202 12.39 4.19 -23.32
C ASP A 202 12.98 3.32 -24.45
N SER A 203 14.17 3.68 -24.95
CA SER A 203 14.92 2.91 -25.95
C SER A 203 15.69 1.71 -25.39
N GLY A 204 15.72 1.54 -24.07
CA GLY A 204 16.47 0.49 -23.38
C GLY A 204 17.93 0.81 -23.10
N LEU A 205 18.37 2.06 -23.28
CA LEU A 205 19.69 2.53 -22.86
C LEU A 205 19.83 2.48 -21.34
N GLU A 206 20.90 1.86 -20.88
CA GLU A 206 21.25 1.76 -19.47
C GLU A 206 22.45 2.67 -19.19
N LEU A 207 22.23 3.64 -18.30
CA LEU A 207 23.26 4.52 -17.77
C LEU A 207 23.46 4.22 -16.29
N LYS A 208 24.68 4.43 -15.80
CA LYS A 208 24.98 4.31 -14.37
C LYS A 208 24.37 5.47 -13.60
N MET A 209 23.08 5.37 -13.28
CA MET A 209 22.44 6.23 -12.30
C MET A 209 22.84 5.80 -10.89
N LEU A 210 22.83 6.74 -9.93
CA LEU A 210 23.38 6.52 -8.59
C LEU A 210 22.28 6.22 -7.57
N GLU A 211 21.07 6.66 -7.86
CA GLU A 211 19.85 6.47 -7.08
C GLU A 211 19.25 5.08 -7.33
N ASN A 212 18.93 4.37 -6.24
CA ASN A 212 18.31 3.06 -6.27
C ASN A 212 17.23 3.01 -5.19
N CYS A 213 16.03 2.56 -5.54
CA CYS A 213 14.96 2.32 -4.57
C CYS A 213 14.58 0.85 -4.55
N ILE A 214 14.39 0.31 -3.34
CA ILE A 214 13.99 -1.07 -3.11
C ILE A 214 12.77 -1.05 -2.18
N PHE A 215 11.64 -1.58 -2.66
CA PHE A 215 10.45 -1.81 -1.84
C PHE A 215 10.32 -3.29 -1.48
N ILE A 216 10.02 -3.57 -0.20
CA ILE A 216 9.90 -4.92 0.36
C ILE A 216 8.53 -5.04 1.07
N PRO A 217 7.51 -5.63 0.43
CA PRO A 217 6.17 -5.82 1.01
C PRO A 217 6.13 -7.02 1.96
N ILE A 218 6.10 -6.76 3.28
CA ILE A 218 6.13 -7.78 4.33
C ILE A 218 4.80 -8.53 4.44
N ASP A 219 3.68 -7.88 4.17
CA ASP A 219 2.37 -8.53 4.07
C ASP A 219 2.31 -9.61 2.99
N ILE A 220 2.82 -9.34 1.79
CA ILE A 220 2.87 -10.34 0.70
C ILE A 220 3.75 -11.52 1.11
N PHE A 221 4.88 -11.26 1.80
CA PHE A 221 5.73 -12.33 2.32
C PHE A 221 5.00 -13.23 3.33
N ARG A 222 4.21 -12.66 4.24
CA ARG A 222 3.50 -13.44 5.26
C ARG A 222 2.60 -14.50 4.64
N ASP A 223 1.84 -14.14 3.59
CA ASP A 223 0.97 -15.08 2.87
C ASP A 223 1.77 -16.23 2.23
N ARG A 224 2.95 -15.92 1.70
CA ARG A 224 3.87 -16.92 1.11
C ARG A 224 4.48 -17.83 2.18
N LEU A 225 4.89 -17.27 3.33
CA LEU A 225 5.53 -18.01 4.41
C LEU A 225 4.65 -19.16 4.90
N HIS A 226 3.32 -18.94 5.00
CA HIS A 226 2.36 -19.98 5.37
C HIS A 226 2.35 -21.19 4.42
N ASN A 227 2.56 -20.95 3.13
CA ASN A 227 2.47 -21.99 2.11
C ASN A 227 3.81 -22.67 1.84
N GLU A 228 4.89 -21.90 1.85
CA GLU A 228 6.19 -22.34 1.34
C GLU A 228 7.28 -22.49 2.40
N GLY A 229 7.08 -21.88 3.59
CA GLY A 229 8.09 -21.83 4.64
C GLY A 229 9.32 -20.97 4.28
N ILE A 230 10.32 -21.01 5.17
CA ILE A 230 11.59 -20.27 5.01
C ILE A 230 12.53 -21.04 4.08
N LYS A 231 12.94 -20.45 2.94
CA LYS A 231 13.78 -21.11 1.92
C LYS A 231 15.22 -20.64 1.86
N ASP A 232 15.45 -19.35 2.06
CA ASP A 232 16.76 -18.71 1.92
C ASP A 232 16.97 -17.62 2.98
N ASP A 233 18.14 -17.00 2.97
CA ASP A 233 18.52 -15.96 3.94
C ASP A 233 17.59 -14.74 3.86
N PHE A 234 17.02 -14.44 2.69
CA PHE A 234 16.10 -13.33 2.54
C PHE A 234 14.76 -13.64 3.21
N ASP A 235 14.18 -14.81 2.93
CA ASP A 235 12.98 -15.29 3.64
C ASP A 235 13.23 -15.37 5.16
N ALA A 236 14.43 -15.73 5.61
CA ALA A 236 14.79 -15.77 7.03
C ALA A 236 14.76 -14.37 7.66
N TRP A 237 15.33 -13.36 6.99
CA TRP A 237 15.24 -11.96 7.41
C TRP A 237 13.81 -11.44 7.40
N LEU A 238 13.02 -11.74 6.37
CA LEU A 238 11.61 -11.31 6.33
C LEU A 238 10.78 -12.00 7.42
N THR A 239 11.11 -13.24 7.78
CA THR A 239 10.50 -13.93 8.93
C THR A 239 10.85 -13.22 10.24
N PHE A 240 12.13 -12.89 10.44
CA PHE A 240 12.58 -12.18 11.64
C PHE A 240 11.90 -10.82 11.79
N LEU A 241 11.80 -10.05 10.69
CA LEU A 241 11.23 -8.71 10.70
C LEU A 241 9.70 -8.72 10.80
N GLY A 242 9.04 -9.63 10.07
CA GLY A 242 7.61 -9.56 9.80
C GLY A 242 6.73 -10.54 10.57
N CYS A 243 7.28 -11.50 11.33
CA CYS A 243 6.49 -12.54 12.00
C CYS A 243 6.69 -12.57 13.51
N ASP A 244 5.57 -12.57 14.23
CA ASP A 244 5.51 -12.64 15.70
C ASP A 244 4.98 -14.00 16.22
N ASN A 245 4.69 -14.95 15.32
CA ASN A 245 4.21 -16.28 15.69
C ASN A 245 5.37 -17.18 16.16
N ILE A 246 5.21 -17.80 17.33
CA ILE A 246 6.21 -18.68 17.96
C ILE A 246 6.67 -19.81 17.03
N GLU A 247 5.77 -20.41 16.24
CA GLU A 247 6.11 -21.56 15.39
C GLU A 247 7.11 -21.17 14.30
N TYR A 248 6.91 -20.00 13.68
CA TYR A 248 7.85 -19.48 12.69
C TYR A 248 9.14 -18.99 13.32
N ILE A 249 9.09 -18.35 14.49
CA ILE A 249 10.28 -17.93 15.23
C ILE A 249 11.13 -19.14 15.62
N SER A 250 10.49 -20.21 16.10
CA SER A 250 11.16 -21.47 16.45
C SER A 250 11.81 -22.10 15.23
N THR A 251 11.08 -22.16 14.10
CA THR A 251 11.60 -22.66 12.82
C THR A 251 12.78 -21.84 12.32
N LEU A 252 12.70 -20.51 12.44
CA LEU A 252 13.75 -19.57 12.07
C LEU A 252 15.02 -19.83 12.88
N ILE A 253 14.90 -19.90 14.21
CA ILE A 253 16.03 -20.13 15.11
C ILE A 253 16.68 -21.50 14.88
N GLU A 254 15.89 -22.54 14.60
CA GLU A 254 16.40 -23.88 14.34
C GLU A 254 17.14 -23.97 13.01
N LYS A 255 16.63 -23.34 11.94
CA LYS A 255 17.24 -23.36 10.61
C LYS A 255 18.38 -22.35 10.44
N TYR A 256 18.26 -21.19 11.08
CA TYR A 256 19.17 -20.05 11.00
C TYR A 256 19.56 -19.59 12.41
N PRO A 257 20.48 -20.31 13.08
CA PRO A 257 20.84 -20.04 14.48
C PRO A 257 21.40 -18.64 14.74
N ASP A 258 21.91 -17.96 13.71
CA ASP A 258 22.44 -16.59 13.80
C ASP A 258 21.38 -15.53 14.18
N PHE A 259 20.09 -15.85 14.06
CA PHE A 259 19.00 -15.01 14.58
C PHE A 259 18.79 -15.18 16.09
N LYS A 260 19.26 -16.28 16.70
CA LYS A 260 19.05 -16.54 18.13
C LYS A 260 19.63 -15.45 19.03
N PRO A 261 20.86 -14.93 18.82
CA PRO A 261 21.39 -13.83 19.61
C PRO A 261 20.55 -12.54 19.51
N MET A 262 19.90 -12.29 18.37
CA MET A 262 19.04 -11.11 18.20
C MET A 262 17.79 -11.20 19.08
N TYR A 263 17.12 -12.37 19.09
CA TYR A 263 16.01 -12.62 20.00
C TYR A 263 16.46 -12.69 21.47
N GLN A 264 17.67 -13.18 21.76
CA GLN A 264 18.21 -13.17 23.12
C GLN A 264 18.32 -11.74 23.64
N ASP A 265 18.92 -10.83 22.87
CA ASP A 265 19.02 -9.42 23.28
C ASP A 265 17.65 -8.78 23.50
N LEU A 266 16.68 -9.09 22.63
CA LEU A 266 15.31 -8.64 22.74
C LEU A 266 14.66 -9.06 24.07
N TYR A 267 14.85 -10.31 24.47
CA TYR A 267 14.34 -10.81 25.76
C TYR A 267 15.15 -10.33 26.96
N ASP A 268 16.43 -10.01 26.77
CA ASP A 268 17.25 -9.35 27.80
C ASP A 268 16.75 -7.92 28.06
N ILE A 269 16.35 -7.19 27.01
CA ILE A 269 15.68 -5.89 27.15
C ILE A 269 14.37 -6.03 27.94
N CYS A 270 13.59 -7.10 27.71
CA CYS A 270 12.37 -7.41 28.46
C CYS A 270 12.59 -7.66 29.97
N LEU A 271 13.83 -7.77 30.45
CA LEU A 271 14.12 -7.78 31.89
C LEU A 271 13.90 -6.40 32.53
N ASN A 272 14.14 -5.32 31.78
CA ASN A 272 13.87 -3.97 32.24
C ASN A 272 12.44 -3.57 31.88
N VAL A 273 11.48 -3.92 32.74
CA VAL A 273 10.04 -3.69 32.48
C VAL A 273 9.75 -2.21 32.23
N GLU A 274 10.38 -1.31 32.97
CA GLU A 274 10.16 0.12 32.80
C GLU A 274 10.54 0.61 31.40
N GLU A 275 11.70 0.19 30.90
CA GLU A 275 12.18 0.57 29.57
C GLU A 275 11.30 -0.02 28.46
N VAL A 276 10.95 -1.30 28.54
CA VAL A 276 10.09 -1.93 27.53
C VAL A 276 8.68 -1.35 27.54
N MET A 277 8.14 -1.01 28.72
CA MET A 277 6.85 -0.33 28.79
C MET A 277 6.90 1.07 28.16
N GLN A 278 8.01 1.80 28.28
CA GLN A 278 8.19 3.08 27.60
C GLN A 278 8.27 2.91 26.09
N MET A 279 9.08 1.97 25.61
CA MET A 279 9.17 1.61 24.19
C MET A 279 7.77 1.23 23.66
N PHE A 280 7.08 0.30 24.32
CA PHE A 280 5.74 -0.14 23.92
C PHE A 280 4.71 0.99 23.91
N SER A 281 4.71 1.88 24.92
CA SER A 281 3.82 3.05 24.94
C SER A 281 4.06 3.98 23.76
N LYS A 282 5.32 4.20 23.39
CA LYS A 282 5.69 5.01 22.22
C LYS A 282 5.16 4.38 20.93
N GLU A 283 5.34 3.06 20.77
CA GLU A 283 4.83 2.33 19.60
C GLU A 283 3.30 2.38 19.49
N LEU A 284 2.58 2.34 20.62
CA LEU A 284 1.12 2.49 20.64
C LEU A 284 0.68 3.88 20.16
N GLN A 285 1.35 4.94 20.63
CA GLN A 285 1.08 6.31 20.18
C GLN A 285 1.32 6.49 18.68
N GLU A 286 2.41 5.91 18.16
CA GLU A 286 2.72 5.93 16.72
C GLU A 286 1.68 5.12 15.91
N LEU A 287 1.19 3.99 16.45
CA LEU A 287 0.12 3.19 15.81
C LEU A 287 -1.18 3.98 15.69
N ASP A 288 -1.62 4.62 16.77
CA ASP A 288 -2.87 5.38 16.81
C ASP A 288 -2.81 6.56 15.82
N HIS A 289 -1.69 7.29 15.80
CA HIS A 289 -1.49 8.41 14.89
C HIS A 289 -1.53 7.96 13.41
N ASN A 290 -0.84 6.87 13.07
CA ASN A 290 -0.73 6.40 11.70
C ASN A 290 -2.02 5.77 11.18
N THR A 291 -2.79 5.12 12.06
CA THR A 291 -4.10 4.55 11.74
C THR A 291 -5.10 5.66 11.42
N VAL A 292 -5.05 6.77 12.16
CA VAL A 292 -5.90 7.94 11.89
C VAL A 292 -5.61 8.53 10.52
N ILE A 293 -4.33 8.73 10.17
CA ILE A 293 -4.00 9.29 8.85
C ILE A 293 -4.40 8.35 7.72
N TYR A 294 -4.09 7.05 7.83
CA TYR A 294 -4.48 6.09 6.81
C TYR A 294 -5.99 6.02 6.61
N MET A 295 -6.75 6.00 7.69
CA MET A 295 -8.21 5.93 7.61
C MET A 295 -8.80 7.21 7.02
N ILE A 296 -8.17 8.37 7.24
CA ILE A 296 -8.55 9.61 6.55
C ILE A 296 -8.31 9.48 5.04
N ASP A 297 -7.11 9.05 4.63
CA ASP A 297 -6.77 8.93 3.20
C ASP A 297 -7.66 7.88 2.49
N GLU A 298 -7.91 6.72 3.11
CA GLU A 298 -8.78 5.68 2.54
C GLU A 298 -10.24 6.15 2.43
N LEU A 299 -10.76 6.83 3.46
CA LEU A 299 -12.12 7.39 3.42
C LEU A 299 -12.24 8.49 2.36
N GLN A 300 -11.18 9.27 2.14
CA GLN A 300 -11.16 10.34 1.15
C GLN A 300 -11.15 9.79 -0.28
N ASP A 301 -10.46 8.68 -0.51
CA ASP A 301 -10.50 7.93 -1.77
C ASP A 301 -11.86 7.25 -2.03
N GLN A 302 -12.44 6.59 -1.02
CA GLN A 302 -13.79 6.03 -1.14
C GLN A 302 -14.81 7.11 -1.49
N LEU A 303 -14.63 8.32 -0.94
CA LEU A 303 -15.44 9.48 -1.24
C LEU A 303 -15.25 9.94 -2.69
N ASP A 304 -14.03 9.96 -3.20
CA ASP A 304 -13.73 10.40 -4.57
C ASP A 304 -14.14 9.37 -5.64
N GLU A 305 -14.00 8.07 -5.36
CA GLU A 305 -14.54 7.00 -6.21
C GLU A 305 -16.07 7.07 -6.25
N ALA A 306 -16.72 7.23 -5.09
CA ALA A 306 -18.17 7.39 -5.01
C ALA A 306 -18.66 8.65 -5.78
N LYS A 307 -17.90 9.75 -5.75
CA LYS A 307 -18.19 10.94 -6.58
C LYS A 307 -18.05 10.64 -8.07
N GLY A 308 -16.99 9.94 -8.49
CA GLY A 308 -16.80 9.54 -9.88
C GLY A 308 -17.95 8.70 -10.42
N GLN A 309 -18.34 7.66 -9.67
CA GLN A 309 -19.50 6.82 -9.99
C GLN A 309 -20.81 7.62 -10.05
N LEU A 310 -20.99 8.59 -9.14
CA LEU A 310 -22.15 9.48 -9.13
C LEU A 310 -22.19 10.38 -10.38
N ASP A 311 -21.05 10.89 -10.82
CA ASP A 311 -20.98 11.75 -12.00
C ASP A 311 -21.16 10.96 -13.30
N GLU A 312 -20.65 9.73 -13.39
CA GLU A 312 -20.98 8.81 -14.50
C GLU A 312 -22.49 8.49 -14.55
N ALA A 313 -23.10 8.19 -13.40
CA ALA A 313 -24.54 7.91 -13.33
C ALA A 313 -25.38 9.13 -13.73
N LYS A 314 -24.96 10.35 -13.40
CA LYS A 314 -25.61 11.58 -13.89
C LYS A 314 -25.48 11.73 -15.41
N GLY A 315 -24.29 11.46 -15.97
CA GLY A 315 -24.08 11.49 -17.42
C GLY A 315 -25.02 10.54 -18.15
N GLN A 316 -25.13 9.29 -17.69
CA GLN A 316 -26.07 8.31 -18.24
C GLN A 316 -27.54 8.74 -18.11
N LEU A 317 -27.90 9.40 -17.00
CA LEU A 317 -29.25 9.91 -16.79
C LEU A 317 -29.59 11.05 -17.77
N ASP A 318 -28.63 11.93 -18.06
CA ASP A 318 -28.84 13.02 -19.01
C ASP A 318 -28.91 12.49 -20.45
N GLU A 319 -28.06 11.54 -20.84
CA GLU A 319 -28.18 10.84 -22.13
C GLU A 319 -29.55 10.15 -22.30
N ALA A 320 -30.05 9.50 -21.24
CA ALA A 320 -31.36 8.86 -21.27
C ALA A 320 -32.51 9.87 -21.39
N LYS A 321 -32.38 11.09 -20.85
CA LYS A 321 -33.37 12.16 -21.04
C LYS A 321 -33.36 12.67 -22.48
N ASP A 322 -32.18 12.88 -23.06
CA ASP A 322 -32.05 13.34 -24.44
C ASP A 322 -32.68 12.33 -25.42
N GLN A 323 -32.43 11.03 -25.21
CA GLN A 323 -33.08 9.96 -25.99
C GLN A 323 -34.60 9.93 -25.79
N LEU A 324 -35.08 10.20 -24.58
CA LEU A 324 -36.52 10.24 -24.30
C LEU A 324 -37.20 11.42 -24.99
N ASP A 325 -36.54 12.58 -25.04
CA ASP A 325 -37.06 13.77 -25.71
C ASP A 325 -37.04 13.60 -27.24
N GLU A 326 -35.97 13.01 -27.81
CA GLU A 326 -35.93 12.66 -29.23
C GLU A 326 -37.03 11.64 -29.61
N ALA A 327 -37.29 10.65 -28.75
CA ALA A 327 -38.38 9.69 -28.97
C ALA A 327 -39.78 10.34 -28.89
N LYS A 328 -39.96 11.38 -28.07
CA LYS A 328 -41.22 12.14 -28.04
C LYS A 328 -41.41 12.95 -29.31
N ASP A 329 -40.36 13.62 -29.78
CA ASP A 329 -40.42 14.40 -31.02
C ASP A 329 -40.76 13.51 -32.23
N GLN A 330 -40.15 12.33 -32.32
CA GLN A 330 -40.49 11.34 -33.37
C GLN A 330 -41.93 10.82 -33.24
N LEU A 331 -42.44 10.64 -32.02
CA LEU A 331 -43.81 10.20 -31.78
C LEU A 331 -44.83 11.26 -32.20
N ASP A 332 -44.53 12.53 -31.95
CA ASP A 332 -45.40 13.64 -32.33
C ASP A 332 -45.37 13.84 -33.86
N GLU A 333 -44.20 13.72 -34.51
CA GLU A 333 -44.11 13.75 -35.98
C GLU A 333 -44.88 12.59 -36.65
N ALA A 334 -44.80 11.38 -36.06
CA ALA A 334 -45.56 10.23 -36.55
C ALA A 334 -47.09 10.40 -36.39
N LYS A 335 -47.54 11.08 -35.33
CA LYS A 335 -48.96 11.43 -35.16
C LYS A 335 -49.43 12.42 -36.22
N ASP A 336 -48.64 13.47 -36.47
CA ASP A 336 -48.99 14.47 -37.49
C ASP A 336 -49.12 13.83 -38.88
N GLN A 337 -48.20 12.93 -39.25
CA GLN A 337 -48.28 12.17 -40.49
C GLN A 337 -49.51 11.25 -40.56
N LEU A 338 -49.89 10.63 -39.44
CA LEU A 338 -51.08 9.79 -39.36
C LEU A 338 -52.36 10.62 -39.57
N ASP A 339 -52.43 11.81 -38.97
CA ASP A 339 -53.55 12.72 -39.11
C ASP A 339 -53.68 13.24 -40.55
N GLU A 340 -52.58 13.58 -41.22
CA GLU A 340 -52.57 13.98 -42.63
C GLU A 340 -53.01 12.83 -43.57
N ALA A 341 -52.54 11.60 -43.31
CA ALA A 341 -52.97 10.42 -44.05
C ALA A 341 -54.47 10.17 -43.89
N ASN A 342 -54.99 10.28 -42.66
CA ASN A 342 -56.43 10.13 -42.37
C ASN A 342 -57.28 11.21 -43.08
N ALA A 343 -56.82 12.46 -43.11
CA ALA A 343 -57.47 13.52 -43.86
C ALA A 343 -57.53 13.22 -45.37
N THR A 344 -56.41 12.76 -45.94
CA THR A 344 -56.32 12.38 -47.36
C THR A 344 -57.26 11.20 -47.70
N ILE A 345 -57.36 10.21 -46.82
CA ILE A 345 -58.30 9.09 -46.99
C ILE A 345 -59.75 9.61 -47.01
N SER A 346 -60.10 10.48 -46.07
CA SER A 346 -61.44 11.09 -46.00
C SER A 346 -61.80 11.86 -47.28
N GLU A 347 -60.86 12.63 -47.84
CA GLU A 347 -61.05 13.32 -49.12
C GLU A 347 -61.26 12.34 -50.29
N LYS A 348 -60.47 11.26 -50.34
CA LYS A 348 -60.61 10.23 -51.37
C LYS A 348 -61.94 9.49 -51.26
N ASP A 349 -62.38 9.16 -50.06
CA ASP A 349 -63.68 8.53 -49.82
C ASP A 349 -64.84 9.43 -50.27
N ALA A 350 -64.76 10.73 -49.99
CA ALA A 350 -65.73 11.71 -50.49
C ALA A 350 -65.75 11.77 -52.02
N ALA A 351 -64.57 11.79 -52.66
CA ALA A 351 -64.45 11.81 -54.11
C ALA A 351 -64.97 10.51 -54.77
N ILE A 352 -64.73 9.35 -54.15
CA ILE A 352 -65.29 8.06 -54.59
C ILE A 352 -66.82 8.11 -54.49
N SER A 353 -67.37 8.59 -53.38
CA SER A 353 -68.82 8.70 -53.21
C SER A 353 -69.46 9.61 -54.27
N MET A 354 -68.81 10.71 -54.66
CA MET A 354 -69.28 11.56 -55.76
C MET A 354 -69.23 10.84 -57.12
N LYS A 355 -68.17 10.07 -57.38
CA LYS A 355 -68.05 9.28 -58.61
C LYS A 355 -69.12 8.19 -58.68
N ASP A 356 -69.39 7.49 -57.59
CA ASP A 356 -70.43 6.47 -57.51
C ASP A 356 -71.82 7.06 -57.76
N ALA A 357 -72.12 8.24 -57.21
CA ALA A 357 -73.36 8.96 -57.50
C ALA A 357 -73.48 9.33 -59.00
N THR A 358 -72.37 9.74 -59.61
CA THR A 358 -72.33 10.07 -61.05
C THR A 358 -72.52 8.82 -61.92
N ILE A 359 -71.89 7.70 -61.55
CA ILE A 359 -72.06 6.41 -62.23
C ILE A 359 -73.51 5.95 -62.14
N ALA A 360 -74.15 6.08 -60.98
CA ALA A 360 -75.56 5.74 -60.80
C ALA A 360 -76.48 6.59 -61.71
N ASP A 361 -76.25 7.89 -61.81
CA ASP A 361 -77.00 8.78 -62.73
C ASP A 361 -76.79 8.39 -64.22
N LEU A 362 -75.55 8.10 -64.62
CA LEU A 362 -75.24 7.65 -65.97
C LEU A 362 -75.90 6.31 -66.30
N GLN A 363 -75.92 5.35 -65.36
CA GLN A 363 -76.61 4.06 -65.52
C GLN A 363 -78.13 4.24 -65.71
N LEU A 364 -78.76 5.18 -64.98
CA LEU A 364 -80.17 5.51 -65.17
C LEU A 364 -80.44 6.10 -66.56
N LYS A 365 -79.58 7.02 -67.03
CA LYS A 365 -79.67 7.60 -68.38
C LYS A 365 -79.50 6.54 -69.49
N ILE A 366 -78.56 5.61 -69.33
CA ILE A 366 -78.35 4.51 -70.27
C ILE A 366 -79.62 3.65 -70.36
N LYS A 367 -80.20 3.21 -69.23
CA LYS A 367 -81.47 2.47 -69.20
C LYS A 367 -82.62 3.23 -69.90
N ALA A 368 -82.70 4.54 -69.70
CA ALA A 368 -83.72 5.38 -70.34
C ALA A 368 -83.53 5.49 -71.87
N LEU A 369 -82.28 5.50 -72.35
CA LEU A 369 -81.96 5.49 -73.78
C LEU A 369 -82.22 4.11 -74.40
N GLU A 370 -81.84 3.03 -73.74
CA GLU A 370 -82.08 1.65 -74.19
C GLU A 370 -83.58 1.36 -74.34
N SER A 371 -84.40 1.80 -73.37
CA SER A 371 -85.86 1.66 -73.43
C SER A 371 -86.49 2.46 -74.58
N ARG A 372 -85.91 3.60 -74.96
CA ARG A 372 -86.33 4.38 -76.15
C ARG A 372 -85.94 3.73 -77.47
N LEU A 373 -84.81 3.03 -77.53
CA LEU A 373 -84.34 2.31 -78.72
C LEU A 373 -85.08 0.98 -78.97
N SER A 374 -85.77 0.42 -77.98
CA SER A 374 -86.55 -0.83 -78.11
C SER A 374 -88.01 -0.64 -78.58
N LYS A 375 -88.43 0.59 -78.86
CA LYS A 375 -89.72 0.95 -79.47
C LYS A 375 -89.51 1.38 -80.91
#